data_AF-A0A1I1N680-F1
#
_entry.id   AF-A0A1I1N680-F1
#
_cell.length_a   1.000
_cell.length_b   1.000
_cell.length_c   1.000
_cell.angle_alpha   90.00
_cell.angle_beta   90.00
_cell.angle_gamma   90.00
#
_symmetry.space_group_name_H-M   'P 1'
#
loop_
_entity.id
_entity.type
_entity.pdbx_description
1 polymer ?
#
loop_
_entity_poly.entity_id
_entity_poly.type
_entity_poly.pdbx_seq_one_letter_code
_entity_poly.pdbx_strand_id
1 'polypeptide(L)'
;MITRTSPLWLPPPELLPASRTALRDGARSPLAPPDPAGPLPDPRDADYDAYFGVARTRRAPAAALARALLTTTAEVSAWAGPADRRALGGALTVCRLLPSPPPARPASPPSSAGTAGMAGTAGEQALARWKAGHRLFLALTQAVVVALRDATAPGAPHHPGRPAGHDAAVLLRACAAAMRATASFTPHAYETAVRPSMTPPRREREGFSGLWSADHRTLVAELRRWGSAHSAACAAGCEAVRDLADALAEVHAAHHGVCARFVGAGPSLLGGGDSALHTLDRLAAARGGLLTPLGKETRR
;
A
#
# COMPACT_ATOMS: atom_id res chain seq x y z
N MET A 1 12.08 -4.81 -29.39
CA MET A 1 11.69 -3.38 -29.28
C MET A 1 10.85 -3.25 -28.01
N ILE A 2 11.46 -2.91 -26.87
CA ILE A 2 10.75 -2.83 -25.57
C ILE A 2 9.96 -1.52 -25.58
N THR A 3 8.64 -1.60 -25.64
CA THR A 3 7.76 -0.47 -25.33
C THR A 3 8.04 -0.09 -23.88
N ARG A 4 8.79 1.00 -23.66
CA ARG A 4 9.02 1.55 -22.32
C ARG A 4 7.66 1.95 -21.77
N THR A 5 7.12 1.13 -20.87
CA THR A 5 5.94 1.50 -20.08
C THR A 5 6.30 2.75 -19.30
N SER A 6 5.49 3.80 -19.41
CA SER A 6 5.70 5.04 -18.66
C SER A 6 5.78 4.74 -17.15
N PRO A 7 6.69 5.38 -16.42
CA PRO A 7 6.82 5.16 -14.98
C PRO A 7 5.54 5.60 -14.25
N LEU A 8 5.29 4.99 -13.09
CA LEU A 8 4.31 5.50 -12.15
C LEU A 8 4.86 6.77 -11.50
N TRP A 9 4.19 7.89 -11.68
CA TRP A 9 4.55 9.12 -10.99
C TRP A 9 3.94 9.15 -9.60
N LEU A 10 4.79 9.18 -8.58
CA LEU A 10 4.38 9.40 -7.19
C LEU A 10 5.07 10.65 -6.63
N PRO A 11 4.45 11.40 -5.71
CA PRO A 11 5.18 12.41 -4.96
C PRO A 11 6.24 11.76 -4.04
N PRO A 12 7.33 12.48 -3.72
CA PRO A 12 8.12 12.19 -2.52
C PRO A 12 7.23 12.23 -1.26
N PRO A 13 7.45 11.37 -0.25
CA PRO A 13 6.60 11.32 0.95
C PRO A 13 6.46 12.65 1.71
N GLU A 14 7.49 13.48 1.67
CA GLU A 14 7.53 14.82 2.28
C GLU A 14 6.63 15.84 1.57
N LEU A 15 6.25 15.59 0.32
CA LEU A 15 5.36 16.45 -0.48
C LEU A 15 3.92 15.94 -0.51
N LEU A 16 3.61 14.87 0.21
CA LEU A 16 2.25 14.35 0.28
C LEU A 16 1.27 15.38 0.86
N PRO A 17 0.06 15.50 0.29
CA PRO A 17 -0.91 16.47 0.77
C PRO A 17 -1.32 16.18 2.22
N ALA A 18 -1.70 17.24 2.94
CA ALA A 18 -2.12 17.13 4.34
C ALA A 18 -3.56 16.61 4.50
N SER A 19 -4.38 16.65 3.44
CA SER A 19 -5.80 16.27 3.51
C SER A 19 -6.26 15.48 2.27
N ARG A 20 -7.29 14.66 2.46
CA ARG A 20 -7.91 13.91 1.34
C ARG A 20 -8.73 14.79 0.41
N THR A 21 -9.19 15.95 0.90
CA THR A 21 -9.84 16.96 0.05
C THR A 21 -8.89 17.40 -1.07
N ALA A 22 -7.60 17.55 -0.78
CA ALA A 22 -6.60 17.87 -1.79
C ALA A 22 -6.47 16.77 -2.86
N LEU A 23 -6.68 15.48 -2.53
CA LEU A 23 -6.67 14.40 -3.53
C LEU A 23 -7.83 14.54 -4.53
N ARG A 24 -9.03 14.82 -4.03
CA ARG A 24 -10.21 15.10 -4.88
C ARG A 24 -9.96 16.28 -5.82
N ASP A 25 -9.43 17.37 -5.27
CA ASP A 25 -9.21 18.60 -6.03
C ASP A 25 -8.06 18.42 -7.03
N GLY A 26 -7.02 17.66 -6.65
CA GLY A 26 -5.95 17.22 -7.54
C GLY A 26 -6.43 16.34 -8.68
N ALA A 27 -7.39 15.44 -8.44
CA ALA A 27 -7.98 14.59 -9.48
C ALA A 27 -8.75 15.38 -10.56
N ARG A 28 -9.25 16.56 -10.21
CA ARG A 28 -9.96 17.48 -11.11
C ARG A 28 -9.02 18.45 -11.83
N SER A 29 -7.77 18.54 -11.38
CA SER A 29 -6.80 19.48 -11.92
C SER A 29 -6.26 18.97 -13.27
N PRO A 30 -6.01 19.87 -14.25
CA PRO A 30 -5.38 19.50 -15.51
C PRO A 30 -4.04 18.81 -15.30
N LEU A 31 -3.71 17.87 -16.17
CA LEU A 31 -2.42 17.21 -16.13
C LEU A 31 -1.33 18.16 -16.62
N ALA A 32 -0.50 18.65 -15.70
CA ALA A 32 0.76 19.23 -16.08
C ALA A 32 1.78 18.12 -16.43
N PRO A 33 2.71 18.36 -17.37
CA PRO A 33 3.84 17.46 -17.61
C PRO A 33 4.57 17.20 -16.28
N PRO A 34 5.01 15.94 -16.01
CA PRO A 34 5.73 15.64 -14.78
C PRO A 34 6.99 16.51 -14.68
N ASP A 35 7.32 16.92 -13.46
CA ASP A 35 8.59 17.57 -13.12
C ASP A 35 9.40 16.59 -12.28
N PRO A 36 10.32 15.83 -12.90
CA PRO A 36 11.03 14.77 -12.21
C PRO A 36 11.75 15.33 -10.99
N ALA A 37 11.35 14.87 -9.81
CA ALA A 37 12.22 14.96 -8.65
C ALA A 37 13.41 14.04 -8.96
N GLY A 38 14.64 14.48 -8.65
CA GLY A 38 15.79 13.58 -8.65
C GLY A 38 15.51 12.32 -7.81
N PRO A 39 16.35 11.28 -7.93
CA PRO A 39 16.20 10.07 -7.12
C PRO A 39 16.13 10.42 -5.63
N LEU A 40 15.43 9.58 -4.87
CA LEU A 40 15.36 9.74 -3.41
C LEU A 40 16.77 9.70 -2.80
N PRO A 41 17.03 10.45 -1.71
CA PRO A 41 18.38 10.59 -1.16
C PRO A 41 19.02 9.28 -0.70
N ASP A 42 18.23 8.32 -0.20
CA ASP A 42 18.73 6.99 0.16
C ASP A 42 18.81 6.10 -1.10
N PRO A 43 20.00 5.58 -1.46
CA PRO A 43 20.16 4.71 -2.61
C PRO A 43 19.27 3.46 -2.59
N ARG A 44 18.91 2.95 -1.40
CA ARG A 44 18.00 1.79 -1.28
C ARG A 44 16.58 2.16 -1.68
N ASP A 45 16.11 3.35 -1.31
CA ASP A 45 14.79 3.84 -1.75
C ASP A 45 14.77 4.01 -3.28
N ALA A 46 15.84 4.61 -3.83
CA ALA A 46 15.95 4.85 -5.26
C ALA A 46 15.99 3.54 -6.08
N ASP A 47 16.71 2.51 -5.62
CA ASP A 47 16.74 1.20 -6.27
C ASP A 47 15.39 0.47 -6.16
N TYR A 48 14.70 0.62 -5.03
CA TYR A 48 13.36 0.08 -4.82
C TYR A 48 12.35 0.70 -5.81
N ASP A 49 12.33 2.03 -5.92
CA ASP A 49 11.49 2.75 -6.89
C ASP A 49 11.80 2.33 -8.33
N ALA A 50 13.10 2.25 -8.69
CA ALA A 50 13.53 1.86 -10.03
C ALA A 50 13.05 0.45 -10.40
N TYR A 51 13.09 -0.52 -9.48
CA TYR A 51 12.60 -1.88 -9.75
C TYR A 51 11.12 -1.92 -10.14
N PHE A 52 10.30 -1.18 -9.40
CA PHE A 52 8.85 -1.12 -9.61
C PHE A 52 8.43 -0.11 -10.69
N GLY A 53 9.38 0.59 -11.30
CA GLY A 53 9.10 1.60 -12.32
C GLY A 53 8.38 2.81 -11.75
N VAL A 54 8.73 3.21 -10.53
CA VAL A 54 8.26 4.44 -9.88
C VAL A 54 9.24 5.57 -10.18
N ALA A 55 8.71 6.73 -10.54
CA ALA A 55 9.46 7.97 -10.65
C ALA A 55 8.82 9.03 -9.74
N ARG A 56 9.66 9.87 -9.14
CA ARG A 56 9.18 10.90 -8.20
C ARG A 56 8.93 12.22 -8.92
N THR A 57 7.87 12.94 -8.55
CA THR A 57 7.54 14.27 -9.09
C THR A 57 7.29 15.28 -7.97
N ARG A 58 7.84 16.49 -8.10
CA ARG A 58 7.51 17.60 -7.17
C ARG A 58 6.26 18.36 -7.59
N ARG A 59 5.89 18.25 -8.87
CA ARG A 59 4.77 18.99 -9.44
C ARG A 59 3.45 18.30 -9.11
N ALA A 60 2.50 19.10 -8.62
CA ALA A 60 1.12 18.72 -8.34
C ALA A 60 1.00 17.37 -7.57
N PRO A 61 1.59 17.25 -6.36
CA PRO A 61 1.70 15.98 -5.65
C PRO A 61 0.35 15.29 -5.41
N ALA A 62 -0.70 16.05 -5.11
CA ALA A 62 -2.04 15.51 -4.92
C ALA A 62 -2.64 14.95 -6.22
N ALA A 63 -2.44 15.62 -7.35
CA ALA A 63 -2.88 15.14 -8.67
C ALA A 63 -2.09 13.90 -9.12
N ALA A 64 -0.78 13.86 -8.84
CA ALA A 64 0.07 12.71 -9.11
C ALA A 64 -0.40 11.48 -8.33
N LEU A 65 -0.63 11.61 -7.02
CA LEU A 65 -1.14 10.51 -6.18
C LEU A 65 -2.55 10.07 -6.59
N ALA A 66 -3.48 11.01 -6.81
CA ALA A 66 -4.84 10.69 -7.25
C ALA A 66 -4.84 9.88 -8.56
N ARG A 67 -4.02 10.29 -9.51
CA ARG A 67 -3.84 9.55 -10.77
C ARG A 67 -3.24 8.18 -10.55
N ALA A 68 -2.17 8.09 -9.76
CA ALA A 68 -1.53 6.81 -9.45
C ALA A 68 -2.53 5.83 -8.83
N LEU A 69 -3.36 6.28 -7.88
CA LEU A 69 -4.44 5.49 -7.30
C LEU A 69 -5.44 5.02 -8.35
N LEU A 70 -5.94 5.91 -9.21
CA LEU A 70 -6.90 5.56 -10.26
C LEU A 70 -6.33 4.54 -11.26
N THR A 71 -5.12 4.79 -11.78
CA THR A 71 -4.52 3.94 -12.83
C THR A 71 -4.14 2.57 -12.29
N THR A 72 -3.49 2.51 -11.13
CA THR A 72 -3.05 1.23 -10.56
C THR A 72 -4.21 0.42 -9.99
N THR A 73 -5.25 1.09 -9.46
CA THR A 73 -6.48 0.40 -9.04
C THR A 73 -7.20 -0.22 -10.22
N ALA A 74 -7.34 0.51 -11.34
CA ALA A 74 -7.96 -0.02 -12.55
C ALA A 74 -7.18 -1.22 -13.11
N GLU A 75 -5.85 -1.11 -13.18
CA GLU A 75 -4.95 -2.17 -13.65
C GLU A 75 -5.07 -3.44 -12.80
N VAL A 76 -4.96 -3.33 -11.47
CA VAL A 76 -5.06 -4.49 -10.57
C VAL A 76 -6.48 -5.06 -10.55
N SER A 77 -7.50 -4.20 -10.59
CA SER A 77 -8.90 -4.64 -10.58
C SER A 77 -9.26 -5.49 -11.80
N ALA A 78 -8.58 -5.32 -12.93
CA ALA A 78 -8.81 -6.12 -14.13
C ALA A 78 -8.60 -7.63 -13.90
N TRP A 79 -7.77 -8.01 -12.92
CA TRP A 79 -7.46 -9.41 -12.60
C TRP A 79 -7.64 -9.77 -11.13
N ALA A 80 -8.03 -8.83 -10.26
CA ALA A 80 -8.38 -9.10 -8.88
C ALA A 80 -9.75 -9.81 -8.74
N GLY A 81 -9.91 -10.60 -7.67
CA GLY A 81 -11.17 -11.25 -7.33
C GLY A 81 -12.26 -10.25 -6.89
N PRO A 82 -13.55 -10.64 -6.89
CA PRO A 82 -14.66 -9.72 -6.59
C PRO A 82 -14.57 -9.03 -5.23
N ALA A 83 -14.12 -9.74 -4.18
CA ALA A 83 -13.97 -9.17 -2.85
C ALA A 83 -12.86 -8.12 -2.80
N ASP A 84 -11.70 -8.41 -3.42
CA ASP A 84 -10.59 -7.48 -3.48
C ASP A 84 -10.95 -6.25 -4.31
N ARG A 85 -11.63 -6.41 -5.46
CA ARG A 85 -12.15 -5.29 -6.26
C ARG A 85 -13.04 -4.35 -5.44
N ARG A 86 -13.91 -4.88 -4.57
CA ARG A 86 -14.76 -4.06 -3.70
C ARG A 86 -13.94 -3.25 -2.70
N ALA A 87 -12.93 -3.87 -2.08
CA ALA A 87 -12.04 -3.17 -1.16
C ALA A 87 -11.26 -2.05 -1.87
N LEU A 88 -10.75 -2.32 -3.08
CA LEU A 88 -10.07 -1.31 -3.90
C LEU A 88 -11.00 -0.16 -4.32
N GLY A 89 -12.25 -0.46 -4.68
CA GLY A 89 -13.27 0.57 -4.95
C GLY A 89 -13.56 1.42 -3.70
N GLY A 90 -13.63 0.80 -2.52
CA GLY A 90 -13.78 1.48 -1.24
C GLY A 90 -12.66 2.48 -0.97
N ALA A 91 -11.40 2.13 -1.29
CA ALA A 91 -10.26 3.04 -1.19
C ALA A 91 -10.45 4.30 -2.05
N LEU A 92 -10.90 4.15 -3.29
CA LEU A 92 -11.15 5.30 -4.17
C LEU A 92 -12.29 6.20 -3.65
N THR A 93 -13.32 5.61 -3.04
CA THR A 93 -14.43 6.35 -2.41
C THR A 93 -13.92 7.16 -1.21
N VAL A 94 -13.14 6.58 -0.29
CA VAL A 94 -12.61 7.32 0.87
C VAL A 94 -11.55 8.35 0.48
N CYS A 95 -10.86 8.16 -0.64
CA CYS A 95 -10.02 9.19 -1.26
C CYS A 95 -10.83 10.25 -2.04
N ARG A 96 -12.16 10.13 -2.09
CA ARG A 96 -13.08 11.03 -2.81
C ARG A 96 -12.80 11.12 -4.32
N LEU A 97 -12.28 10.03 -4.90
CA LEU A 97 -11.97 9.89 -6.32
C LEU A 97 -13.11 9.24 -7.11
N LEU A 98 -13.98 8.52 -6.42
CA LEU A 98 -15.26 8.03 -6.94
C LEU A 98 -16.41 8.62 -6.11
N PRO A 99 -17.61 8.81 -6.71
CA PRO A 99 -18.81 9.11 -5.94
C PRO A 99 -19.10 7.96 -4.98
N SER A 100 -19.58 8.26 -3.77
CA SER A 100 -20.07 7.24 -2.84
C SER A 100 -21.16 6.41 -3.52
N PRO A 101 -21.10 5.06 -3.44
CA PRO A 101 -22.10 4.23 -4.09
C PRO A 101 -23.48 4.53 -3.47
N PRO A 102 -24.55 4.66 -4.28
CA PRO A 102 -25.92 4.63 -3.74
C PRO A 102 -26.20 3.26 -3.10
N PRO A 103 -27.20 3.15 -2.19
CA PRO A 103 -27.57 1.87 -1.59
C PRO A 103 -27.86 0.82 -2.67
N ALA A 104 -27.34 -0.39 -2.47
CA ALA A 104 -27.25 -1.43 -3.49
C ALA A 104 -28.63 -1.85 -4.04
N ARG A 105 -28.80 -1.77 -5.36
CA ARG A 105 -29.81 -2.56 -6.09
C ARG A 105 -29.21 -3.93 -6.44
N PRO A 106 -30.03 -5.00 -6.49
CA PRO A 106 -29.56 -6.33 -6.87
C PRO A 106 -29.01 -6.29 -8.30
N ALA A 107 -27.78 -6.80 -8.46
CA ALA A 107 -27.06 -6.84 -9.73
C ALA A 107 -27.49 -8.04 -10.58
N SER A 108 -27.65 -7.82 -11.88
CA SER A 108 -27.75 -8.87 -12.89
C SER A 108 -26.42 -9.64 -13.03
N PRO A 109 -26.44 -10.91 -13.47
CA PRO A 109 -25.24 -11.73 -13.58
C PRO A 109 -24.28 -11.16 -14.64
N PRO A 110 -22.95 -11.27 -14.44
CA PRO A 110 -21.97 -10.77 -15.37
C PRO A 110 -21.91 -11.63 -16.65
N SER A 111 -21.87 -10.96 -17.79
CA SER A 111 -21.52 -11.57 -19.07
C SER A 111 -20.00 -11.80 -19.11
N SER A 112 -19.60 -13.03 -19.40
CA SER A 112 -18.20 -13.46 -19.54
C SER A 112 -17.59 -12.89 -20.82
N ALA A 113 -17.01 -11.69 -20.74
CA ALA A 113 -16.27 -11.06 -21.82
C ALA A 113 -14.74 -11.22 -21.62
N GLY A 114 -14.16 -12.09 -22.44
CA GLY A 114 -12.84 -11.94 -23.05
C GLY A 114 -11.61 -11.80 -22.15
N THR A 115 -10.96 -12.92 -21.84
CA THR A 115 -9.51 -12.94 -21.57
C THR A 115 -8.76 -12.51 -22.83
N ALA A 116 -8.52 -11.20 -22.98
CA ALA A 116 -7.49 -10.71 -23.88
C ALA A 116 -6.14 -11.21 -23.34
N GLY A 117 -5.63 -12.27 -23.96
CA GLY A 117 -4.41 -12.94 -23.56
C GLY A 117 -3.24 -11.96 -23.54
N MET A 118 -2.62 -11.78 -22.38
CA MET A 118 -1.27 -11.25 -22.33
C MET A 118 -0.36 -12.25 -23.03
N ALA A 119 0.10 -11.90 -24.23
CA ALA A 119 1.17 -12.62 -24.91
C ALA A 119 2.42 -12.52 -24.04
N GLY A 120 2.83 -13.65 -23.44
CA GLY A 120 3.97 -13.73 -22.54
C GLY A 120 3.96 -15.04 -21.75
N THR A 121 5.13 -15.50 -21.32
CA THR A 121 5.25 -16.71 -20.50
C THR A 121 4.56 -16.53 -19.15
N ALA A 122 4.23 -17.63 -18.46
CA ALA A 122 3.64 -17.58 -17.12
C ALA A 122 4.52 -16.79 -16.12
N GLY A 123 5.85 -16.85 -16.27
CA GLY A 123 6.80 -16.09 -15.48
C GLY A 123 6.75 -14.58 -15.76
N GLU A 124 6.64 -14.17 -17.02
CA GLU A 124 6.49 -12.76 -17.40
C GLU A 124 5.19 -12.16 -16.87
N GLN A 125 4.09 -12.91 -16.97
CA GLN A 125 2.79 -12.50 -16.43
C GLN A 125 2.83 -12.38 -14.90
N ALA A 126 3.49 -13.32 -14.20
CA ALA A 126 3.68 -13.25 -12.75
C ALA A 126 4.51 -12.03 -12.34
N LEU A 127 5.61 -11.74 -13.04
CA LEU A 127 6.43 -10.56 -12.79
C LEU A 127 5.67 -9.25 -13.07
N ALA A 128 4.87 -9.20 -14.13
CA ALA A 128 4.01 -8.05 -14.43
C ALA A 128 2.98 -7.81 -13.31
N ARG A 129 2.27 -8.86 -12.86
CA ARG A 129 1.34 -8.79 -11.72
C ARG A 129 2.05 -8.37 -10.43
N TRP A 130 3.24 -8.91 -10.18
CA TRP A 130 4.07 -8.55 -9.03
C TRP A 130 4.36 -7.05 -9.02
N LYS A 131 4.82 -6.49 -10.16
CA LYS A 131 5.14 -5.07 -10.27
C LYS A 131 3.90 -4.17 -10.21
N ALA A 132 2.82 -4.53 -10.92
CA ALA A 132 1.56 -3.78 -10.90
C ALA A 132 0.94 -3.73 -9.50
N GLY A 133 0.96 -4.86 -8.80
CA GLY A 133 0.49 -4.97 -7.42
C GLY A 133 1.28 -4.10 -6.43
N HIS A 134 2.61 -4.09 -6.54
CA HIS A 134 3.46 -3.23 -5.70
C HIS A 134 3.29 -1.75 -6.02
N ARG A 135 3.11 -1.38 -7.30
CA ARG A 135 2.77 -0.02 -7.72
C ARG A 135 1.48 0.47 -7.04
N LEU A 136 0.44 -0.37 -7.01
CA LEU A 136 -0.79 -0.07 -6.27
C LEU A 136 -0.54 0.01 -4.76
N PHE A 137 0.21 -0.92 -4.18
CA PHE A 137 0.52 -0.93 -2.75
C PHE A 137 1.26 0.34 -2.30
N LEU A 138 2.20 0.86 -3.11
CA LEU A 138 2.90 2.12 -2.85
C LEU A 138 1.94 3.31 -2.88
N ALA A 139 1.07 3.40 -3.89
CA ALA A 139 0.07 4.46 -3.98
C ALA A 139 -0.93 4.42 -2.80
N LEU A 140 -1.40 3.23 -2.42
CA LEU A 140 -2.28 3.05 -1.26
C LEU A 140 -1.56 3.39 0.05
N THR A 141 -0.29 3.04 0.19
CA THR A 141 0.53 3.41 1.37
C THR A 141 0.59 4.93 1.55
N GLN A 142 0.80 5.67 0.46
CA GLN A 142 0.75 7.14 0.48
C GLN A 142 -0.66 7.66 0.80
N ALA A 143 -1.72 7.02 0.30
CA ALA A 143 -3.08 7.40 0.65
C ALA A 143 -3.38 7.19 2.14
N VAL A 144 -2.89 6.10 2.75
CA VAL A 144 -3.01 5.87 4.21
C VAL A 144 -2.30 6.99 4.97
N VAL A 145 -1.09 7.38 4.56
CA VAL A 145 -0.37 8.53 5.13
C VAL A 145 -1.22 9.81 5.09
N VAL A 146 -1.81 10.12 3.93
CA VAL A 146 -2.69 11.30 3.79
C VAL A 146 -3.90 11.20 4.71
N ALA A 147 -4.53 10.03 4.84
CA ALA A 147 -5.67 9.84 5.74
C ALA A 147 -5.30 10.00 7.22
N LEU A 148 -4.14 9.50 7.64
CA LEU A 148 -3.64 9.66 9.02
C LEU A 148 -3.29 11.13 9.33
N ARG A 149 -2.72 11.85 8.37
CA ARG A 149 -2.45 13.30 8.49
C ARG A 149 -3.73 14.11 8.59
N ASP A 150 -4.71 13.83 7.73
CA ASP A 150 -6.04 14.44 7.74
C ASP A 150 -6.72 14.23 9.10
N ALA A 151 -6.61 13.02 9.66
CA ALA A 151 -7.14 12.65 10.97
C ALA A 151 -6.41 13.30 12.17
N THR A 152 -5.21 13.84 11.98
CA THR A 152 -4.38 14.44 13.05
C THR A 152 -4.07 15.92 12.81
N ALA A 153 -4.75 16.55 11.84
CA ALA A 153 -4.56 17.95 11.50
C ALA A 153 -5.02 18.88 12.65
N PRO A 154 -4.45 20.10 12.77
CA PRO A 154 -4.93 21.09 13.73
C PRO A 154 -6.43 21.38 13.56
N GLY A 155 -7.19 21.32 14.65
CA GLY A 155 -8.65 21.47 14.63
C GLY A 155 -9.41 20.15 14.41
N ALA A 156 -8.72 19.04 14.16
CA ALA A 156 -9.34 17.72 14.24
C ALA A 156 -9.80 17.42 15.69
N PRO A 157 -10.95 16.76 15.89
CA PRO A 157 -11.42 16.40 17.22
C PRO A 157 -10.40 15.54 17.97
N HIS A 158 -10.13 15.86 19.24
CA HIS A 158 -9.19 15.08 20.07
C HIS A 158 -9.64 13.65 20.33
N HIS A 159 -10.95 13.41 20.38
CA HIS A 159 -11.50 12.06 20.30
C HIS A 159 -11.67 11.74 18.81
N PRO A 160 -11.05 10.68 18.29
CA PRO A 160 -11.27 10.31 16.91
C PRO A 160 -12.73 9.90 16.80
N GLY A 161 -13.55 10.75 16.20
CA GLY A 161 -14.87 10.33 15.76
C GLY A 161 -14.73 9.19 14.76
N ARG A 162 -15.80 8.44 14.55
CA ARG A 162 -15.89 7.35 13.57
C ARG A 162 -15.20 7.64 12.22
N PRO A 163 -15.25 8.86 11.62
CA PRO A 163 -14.66 9.10 10.30
C PRO A 163 -13.12 9.03 10.25
N ALA A 164 -12.42 9.47 11.31
CA ALA A 164 -11.00 9.77 11.24
C ALA A 164 -10.09 8.52 11.15
N GLY A 165 -10.37 7.49 11.97
CA GLY A 165 -9.67 6.20 11.90
C GLY A 165 -10.22 5.26 10.84
N HIS A 166 -11.52 5.38 10.53
CA HIS A 166 -12.21 4.49 9.60
C HIS A 166 -11.64 4.58 8.17
N ASP A 167 -11.39 5.78 7.67
CA ASP A 167 -10.90 5.96 6.30
C ASP A 167 -9.48 5.40 6.13
N ALA A 168 -8.61 5.57 7.14
CA ALA A 168 -7.29 4.93 7.16
C ALA A 168 -7.41 3.40 7.24
N ALA A 169 -8.35 2.87 8.03
CA ALA A 169 -8.63 1.44 8.10
C ALA A 169 -9.13 0.87 6.76
N VAL A 170 -10.02 1.57 6.05
CA VAL A 170 -10.48 1.18 4.70
C VAL A 170 -9.30 1.11 3.72
N LEU A 171 -8.40 2.09 3.76
CA LEU A 171 -7.21 2.11 2.90
C LEU A 171 -6.23 0.98 3.24
N LEU A 172 -6.03 0.65 4.52
CA LEU A 172 -5.24 -0.51 4.93
C LEU A 172 -5.87 -1.84 4.46
N ARG A 173 -7.19 -2.00 4.55
CA ARG A 173 -7.87 -3.18 3.99
C ARG A 173 -7.71 -3.27 2.48
N ALA A 174 -7.66 -2.14 1.77
CA ALA A 174 -7.32 -2.10 0.36
C ALA A 174 -5.85 -2.50 0.09
N CYS A 175 -4.90 -2.14 0.98
CA CYS A 175 -3.53 -2.65 0.92
C CYS A 175 -3.51 -4.19 1.03
N ALA A 176 -4.29 -4.76 1.96
CA ALA A 176 -4.42 -6.22 2.11
C ALA A 176 -5.02 -6.87 0.84
N ALA A 177 -6.04 -6.24 0.24
CA ALA A 177 -6.61 -6.67 -1.03
C ALA A 177 -5.61 -6.62 -2.19
N ALA A 178 -4.80 -5.55 -2.28
CA ALA A 178 -3.74 -5.43 -3.26
C ALA A 178 -2.70 -6.56 -3.10
N MET A 179 -2.29 -6.90 -1.88
CA MET A 179 -1.37 -8.02 -1.62
C MET A 179 -1.92 -9.36 -2.07
N ARG A 180 -3.18 -9.68 -1.70
CA ARG A 180 -3.84 -10.93 -2.12
C ARG A 180 -3.96 -11.03 -3.63
N ALA A 181 -4.38 -9.95 -4.28
CA ALA A 181 -4.44 -9.89 -5.72
C ALA A 181 -3.03 -10.13 -6.30
N THR A 182 -2.02 -9.39 -5.83
CA THR A 182 -0.64 -9.47 -6.34
C THR A 182 -0.13 -10.90 -6.37
N ALA A 183 -0.45 -11.72 -5.37
CA ALA A 183 -0.03 -13.12 -5.26
C ALA A 183 -0.88 -14.12 -6.08
N SER A 184 -1.79 -13.65 -6.93
CA SER A 184 -2.64 -14.49 -7.79
C SER A 184 -1.87 -15.04 -9.01
N PHE A 185 -0.84 -15.86 -8.73
CA PHE A 185 -0.07 -16.64 -9.69
C PHE A 185 0.58 -17.85 -8.99
N THR A 186 1.22 -18.76 -9.74
CA THR A 186 1.73 -20.03 -9.20
C THR A 186 3.04 -19.85 -8.40
N PRO A 187 3.29 -20.68 -7.36
CA PRO A 187 4.58 -20.69 -6.67
C PRO A 187 5.76 -20.95 -7.61
N HIS A 188 5.60 -21.81 -8.59
CA HIS A 188 6.64 -22.06 -9.61
C HIS A 188 7.02 -20.78 -10.38
N ALA A 189 6.05 -19.94 -10.77
CA ALA A 189 6.34 -18.66 -11.42
C ALA A 189 7.00 -17.66 -10.47
N TYR A 190 6.69 -17.73 -9.16
CA TYR A 190 7.40 -16.95 -8.15
C TYR A 190 8.89 -17.33 -8.11
N GLU A 191 9.17 -18.63 -7.98
CA GLU A 191 10.52 -19.16 -7.82
C GLU A 191 11.39 -18.95 -9.06
N THR A 192 10.82 -19.08 -10.26
CA THR A 192 11.58 -19.06 -11.51
C THR A 192 11.70 -17.67 -12.13
N ALA A 193 10.78 -16.75 -11.86
CA ALA A 193 10.77 -15.42 -12.48
C ALA A 193 10.80 -14.27 -11.47
N VAL A 194 9.90 -14.29 -10.47
CA VAL A 194 9.73 -13.14 -9.55
C VAL A 194 10.89 -13.04 -8.56
N ARG A 195 11.16 -14.10 -7.79
CA ARG A 195 12.20 -14.11 -6.76
C ARG A 195 13.60 -13.85 -7.34
N PRO A 196 14.03 -14.49 -8.44
CA PRO A 196 15.34 -14.23 -9.02
C PRO A 196 15.53 -12.78 -9.49
N SER A 197 14.44 -12.08 -9.83
CA SER A 197 14.51 -10.66 -10.23
C SER A 197 14.76 -9.69 -9.06
N MET A 198 14.65 -10.18 -7.82
CA MET A 198 14.86 -9.42 -6.57
C MET A 198 16.10 -9.87 -5.79
N THR A 199 16.82 -10.89 -6.26
CA THR A 199 18.02 -11.43 -5.58
C THR A 199 19.26 -11.34 -6.47
N PRO A 200 20.47 -11.43 -5.91
CA PRO A 200 21.69 -11.63 -6.70
C PRO A 200 21.58 -12.86 -7.62
N PRO A 201 22.22 -12.85 -8.81
CA PRO A 201 23.05 -11.77 -9.36
C PRO A 201 22.26 -10.68 -10.11
N ARG A 202 20.93 -10.78 -10.22
CA ARG A 202 20.11 -9.77 -10.93
C ARG A 202 19.98 -8.45 -10.14
N ARG A 203 20.31 -8.49 -8.85
CA ARG A 203 20.45 -7.35 -7.96
C ARG A 203 21.83 -7.33 -7.35
N GLU A 204 22.44 -6.15 -7.28
CA GLU A 204 23.77 -5.97 -6.67
C GLU A 204 23.74 -6.09 -5.14
N ARG A 205 22.58 -5.85 -4.52
CA ARG A 205 22.41 -5.78 -3.06
C ARG A 205 21.43 -6.83 -2.56
N GLU A 206 21.82 -7.54 -1.51
CA GLU A 206 20.90 -8.32 -0.67
C GLU A 206 20.01 -7.39 0.16
N GLY A 207 18.89 -7.90 0.68
CA GLY A 207 18.00 -7.12 1.55
C GLY A 207 16.76 -6.53 0.86
N PHE A 208 16.54 -6.80 -0.44
CA PHE A 208 15.47 -6.19 -1.24
C PHE A 208 14.10 -6.47 -0.62
N SER A 209 13.50 -5.46 0.01
CA SER A 209 12.32 -5.63 0.85
C SER A 209 11.52 -4.34 0.93
N GLY A 210 10.26 -4.45 1.37
CA GLY A 210 9.43 -3.27 1.65
C GLY A 210 10.00 -2.33 2.71
N LEU A 211 11.00 -2.74 3.50
CA LEU A 211 11.68 -1.85 4.45
C LEU A 211 12.57 -0.81 3.76
N TRP A 212 12.91 -1.02 2.48
CA TRP A 212 13.61 -0.03 1.65
C TRP A 212 12.67 1.03 1.06
N SER A 213 11.35 0.96 1.30
CA SER A 213 10.43 1.96 0.78
C SER A 213 10.38 3.19 1.70
N ALA A 214 10.68 4.36 1.16
CA ALA A 214 10.46 5.66 1.83
C ALA A 214 8.99 5.88 2.24
N ASP A 215 8.05 5.40 1.41
CA ASP A 215 6.62 5.47 1.67
C ASP A 215 6.23 4.63 2.90
N HIS A 216 6.77 3.40 3.00
CA HIS A 216 6.56 2.55 4.17
C HIS A 216 7.14 3.16 5.45
N ARG A 217 8.35 3.74 5.40
CA ARG A 217 8.94 4.44 6.55
C ARG A 217 8.05 5.59 7.03
N THR A 218 7.51 6.37 6.09
CA THR A 218 6.58 7.47 6.39
C THR A 218 5.28 6.94 6.99
N LEU A 219 4.70 5.86 6.46
CA LEU A 219 3.51 5.21 7.05
C LEU A 219 3.73 4.83 8.51
N VAL A 220 4.85 4.19 8.84
CA VAL A 220 5.15 3.78 10.23
C VAL A 220 5.25 5.00 11.16
N ALA A 221 5.86 6.09 10.70
CA ALA A 221 5.94 7.33 11.47
C ALA A 221 4.56 7.95 11.72
N GLU A 222 3.69 8.00 10.71
CA GLU A 222 2.34 8.55 10.85
C GLU A 222 1.42 7.67 11.71
N LEU A 223 1.55 6.33 11.64
CA LEU A 223 0.84 5.42 12.54
C LEU A 223 1.22 5.69 14.01
N ARG A 224 2.51 5.87 14.30
CA ARG A 224 2.98 6.22 15.65
C ARG A 224 2.45 7.58 16.11
N ARG A 225 2.45 8.57 15.22
CA ARG A 225 1.92 9.91 15.51
C ARG A 225 0.42 9.85 15.80
N TRP A 226 -0.34 9.13 14.97
CA TRP A 226 -1.77 8.94 15.16
C TRP A 226 -2.08 8.21 16.46
N GLY A 227 -1.38 7.11 16.77
CA GLY A 227 -1.55 6.38 18.03
C GLY A 227 -1.25 7.26 19.24
N SER A 228 -0.18 8.04 19.18
CA SER A 228 0.21 8.97 20.25
C SER A 228 -0.84 10.06 20.48
N ALA A 229 -1.35 10.68 19.40
CA ALA A 229 -2.34 11.75 19.45
C ALA A 229 -3.68 11.31 20.09
N HIS A 230 -4.04 10.04 19.96
CA HIS A 230 -5.31 9.51 20.44
C HIS A 230 -5.19 8.61 21.68
N SER A 231 -3.96 8.35 22.17
CA SER A 231 -3.70 7.48 23.31
C SER A 231 -4.45 7.90 24.59
N ALA A 232 -4.50 9.20 24.89
CA ALA A 232 -5.19 9.73 26.06
C ALA A 232 -6.72 9.71 25.90
N ALA A 233 -7.22 10.05 24.70
CA ALA A 233 -8.65 10.08 24.42
C ALA A 233 -9.27 8.68 24.28
N CYS A 234 -8.47 7.68 23.94
CA CYS A 234 -8.87 6.30 23.72
C CYS A 234 -8.22 5.32 24.71
N ALA A 235 -8.06 5.73 25.98
CA ALA A 235 -7.41 4.90 27.01
C ALA A 235 -8.04 3.51 27.20
N ALA A 236 -9.35 3.37 26.95
CA ALA A 236 -10.08 2.09 27.00
C ALA A 236 -10.18 1.38 25.63
N GLY A 237 -9.49 1.88 24.60
CA GLY A 237 -9.64 1.44 23.21
C GLY A 237 -10.96 1.92 22.61
N CYS A 238 -10.95 3.02 21.86
CA CYS A 238 -12.12 3.48 21.13
C CYS A 238 -12.31 2.66 19.82
N GLU A 239 -13.50 2.73 19.21
CA GLU A 239 -13.83 2.02 17.95
C GLU A 239 -12.79 2.30 16.86
N ALA A 240 -12.35 3.55 16.71
CA ALA A 240 -11.36 3.94 15.71
C ALA A 240 -9.98 3.25 15.90
N VAL A 241 -9.53 3.05 17.15
CA VAL A 241 -8.27 2.35 17.44
C VAL A 241 -8.40 0.87 17.12
N ARG A 242 -9.53 0.25 17.50
CA ARG A 242 -9.81 -1.16 17.16
C ARG A 242 -9.89 -1.37 15.65
N ASP A 243 -10.65 -0.54 14.94
CA ASP A 243 -10.81 -0.63 13.49
C ASP A 243 -9.46 -0.54 12.76
N LEU A 244 -8.58 0.35 13.22
CA LEU A 244 -7.24 0.51 12.63
C LEU A 244 -6.32 -0.68 12.98
N ALA A 245 -6.39 -1.18 14.23
CA ALA A 245 -5.64 -2.35 14.65
C ALA A 245 -6.06 -3.61 13.87
N ASP A 246 -7.36 -3.83 13.70
CA ASP A 246 -7.91 -4.92 12.91
C ASP A 246 -7.46 -4.82 11.46
N ALA A 247 -7.51 -3.62 10.86
CA ALA A 247 -7.03 -3.41 9.49
C ALA A 247 -5.52 -3.65 9.34
N LEU A 248 -4.70 -3.29 10.34
CA LEU A 248 -3.26 -3.64 10.35
C LEU A 248 -3.04 -5.15 10.48
N ALA A 249 -3.84 -5.84 11.30
CA ALA A 249 -3.80 -7.29 11.42
C ALA A 249 -4.19 -7.97 10.10
N GLU A 250 -5.17 -7.44 9.37
CA GLU A 250 -5.54 -7.91 8.03
C GLU A 250 -4.39 -7.73 7.01
N VAL A 251 -3.69 -6.59 7.02
CA VAL A 251 -2.51 -6.37 6.17
C VAL A 251 -1.40 -7.36 6.52
N HIS A 252 -1.18 -7.60 7.81
CA HIS A 252 -0.21 -8.60 8.26
C HIS A 252 -0.58 -10.00 7.77
N ALA A 253 -1.82 -10.44 8.00
CA ALA A 253 -2.31 -11.74 7.59
C ALA A 253 -2.19 -11.94 6.07
N ALA A 254 -2.50 -10.89 5.29
CA ALA A 254 -2.31 -10.92 3.84
C ALA A 254 -0.83 -11.10 3.46
N HIS A 255 0.08 -10.33 4.06
CA HIS A 255 1.52 -10.46 3.78
C HIS A 255 2.09 -11.81 4.21
N HIS A 256 1.71 -12.28 5.40
CA HIS A 256 2.05 -13.62 5.89
C HIS A 256 1.56 -14.70 4.92
N GLY A 257 0.33 -14.59 4.41
CA GLY A 257 -0.21 -15.49 3.39
C GLY A 257 0.60 -15.52 2.10
N VAL A 258 1.10 -14.37 1.62
CA VAL A 258 2.01 -14.30 0.47
C VAL A 258 3.31 -15.06 0.74
N CYS A 259 3.95 -14.80 1.89
CA CYS A 259 5.20 -15.47 2.26
C CYS A 259 5.01 -16.98 2.47
N ALA A 260 3.94 -17.39 3.15
CA ALA A 260 3.63 -18.79 3.39
C ALA A 260 3.40 -19.55 2.07
N ARG A 261 2.70 -18.93 1.11
CA ARG A 261 2.44 -19.52 -0.21
C ARG A 261 3.70 -19.69 -1.06
N PHE A 262 4.61 -18.71 -1.03
CA PHE A 262 5.70 -18.63 -2.00
C PHE A 262 7.07 -19.03 -1.46
N VAL A 263 7.29 -18.92 -0.15
CA VAL A 263 8.58 -19.15 0.49
C VAL A 263 8.46 -20.20 1.59
N GLY A 264 7.28 -20.37 2.20
CA GLY A 264 7.07 -21.29 3.32
C GLY A 264 8.00 -20.94 4.48
N ALA A 265 8.76 -21.93 4.96
CA ALA A 265 9.78 -21.75 5.98
C ALA A 265 11.13 -21.22 5.46
N GLY A 266 11.22 -20.88 4.16
CA GLY A 266 12.44 -20.38 3.54
C GLY A 266 12.90 -19.00 4.04
N PRO A 267 14.12 -18.59 3.64
CA PRO A 267 14.74 -17.38 4.16
C PRO A 267 14.08 -16.11 3.63
N SER A 268 14.07 -15.09 4.48
CA SER A 268 13.63 -13.73 4.14
C SER A 268 14.59 -13.07 3.13
N LEU A 269 14.05 -12.24 2.23
CA LEU A 269 14.87 -11.37 1.38
C LEU A 269 15.64 -10.31 2.18
N LEU A 270 15.21 -10.02 3.41
CA LEU A 270 15.95 -9.16 4.36
C LEU A 270 17.30 -9.73 4.78
N GLY A 271 17.54 -11.03 4.52
CA GLY A 271 18.68 -11.76 5.06
C GLY A 271 18.49 -12.13 6.52
N GLY A 272 19.54 -12.69 7.12
CA GLY A 272 19.54 -13.23 8.48
C GLY A 272 19.18 -14.73 8.54
N GLY A 273 19.25 -15.31 9.75
CA GLY A 273 18.98 -16.73 10.00
C GLY A 273 17.50 -17.08 10.21
N ASP A 274 16.63 -16.08 10.37
CA ASP A 274 15.20 -16.28 10.61
C ASP A 274 14.44 -16.59 9.31
N SER A 275 13.36 -17.37 9.44
CA SER A 275 12.42 -17.57 8.33
C SER A 275 11.68 -16.28 7.97
N ALA A 276 11.15 -16.22 6.73
CA ALA A 276 10.31 -15.11 6.29
C ALA A 276 9.10 -14.88 7.21
N LEU A 277 8.46 -15.96 7.69
CA LEU A 277 7.28 -15.89 8.55
C LEU A 277 7.63 -15.34 9.95
N HIS A 278 8.70 -15.84 10.58
CA HIS A 278 9.13 -15.36 11.89
C HIS A 278 9.50 -13.87 11.85
N THR A 279 10.17 -13.44 10.78
CA THR A 279 10.49 -12.02 10.57
C THR A 279 9.23 -11.17 10.47
N LEU A 280 8.19 -11.65 9.79
CA LEU A 280 6.91 -10.94 9.68
C LEU A 280 6.17 -10.86 11.01
N ASP A 281 6.09 -11.94 11.77
CA ASP A 281 5.41 -11.96 13.07
C ASP A 281 6.02 -10.95 14.04
N ARG A 282 7.36 -10.86 14.08
CA ARG A 282 8.08 -9.86 14.87
C ARG A 282 7.74 -8.43 14.43
N LEU A 283 7.70 -8.17 13.12
CA LEU A 283 7.32 -6.86 12.58
C LEU A 283 5.85 -6.52 12.86
N ALA A 284 4.97 -7.52 12.87
CA ALA A 284 3.55 -7.37 13.19
C ALA A 284 3.36 -6.94 14.64
N ALA A 285 4.01 -7.64 15.57
CA ALA A 285 3.95 -7.32 17.00
C ALA A 285 4.44 -5.89 17.26
N ALA A 286 5.57 -5.50 16.66
CA ALA A 286 6.10 -4.15 16.78
C ALA A 286 5.14 -3.07 16.24
N ARG A 287 4.43 -3.35 15.14
CA ARG A 287 3.46 -2.43 14.53
C ARG A 287 2.15 -2.35 15.31
N GLY A 288 1.67 -3.48 15.84
CA GLY A 288 0.48 -3.51 16.72
C GLY A 288 0.69 -2.64 17.96
N GLY A 289 1.90 -2.65 18.53
CA GLY A 289 2.27 -1.80 19.65
C GLY A 289 2.27 -0.28 19.36
N LEU A 290 2.23 0.15 18.10
CA LEU A 290 2.18 1.59 17.76
C LEU A 290 0.82 2.24 18.06
N LEU A 291 -0.24 1.42 18.15
CA LEU A 291 -1.60 1.89 18.41
C LEU A 291 -2.03 1.72 19.87
N THR A 292 -1.26 0.98 20.67
CA THR A 292 -1.52 0.80 22.09
C THR A 292 -1.11 2.07 22.85
N PRO A 293 -1.97 2.60 23.74
CA PRO A 293 -1.55 3.66 24.65
C PRO A 293 -0.31 3.18 25.41
N LEU A 294 0.73 4.02 25.52
CA LEU A 294 1.85 3.73 26.40
C LEU A 294 1.29 3.60 27.82
N GLY A 295 1.10 2.36 28.26
CA GLY A 295 0.82 2.09 29.67
C GLY A 295 1.93 2.74 30.47
N LYS A 296 1.58 3.47 31.53
CA LYS A 296 2.55 4.00 32.49
C LYS A 296 3.55 2.89 32.77
N GLU A 297 4.80 3.07 32.36
CA GLU A 297 5.89 2.25 32.86
C GLU A 297 5.82 2.37 34.37
N THR A 298 5.37 1.30 35.03
CA THR A 298 5.51 1.14 36.46
C THR A 298 7.01 1.05 36.70
N ARG A 299 7.65 2.20 36.96
CA ARG A 299 8.98 2.23 37.57
C ARG A 299 8.88 1.43 38.86
N ARG A 300 9.51 0.26 38.86
CA ARG A 300 9.87 -0.43 40.09
C ARG A 300 11.04 0.30 40.73
#